data_AF-A0A496XT21-F1
#
_entry.id   AF-A0A496XT21-F1
#
_cell.length_a   1.000
_cell.length_b   1.000
_cell.length_c   1.000
_cell.angle_alpha   90.00
_cell.angle_beta   90.00
_cell.angle_gamma   90.00
#
_symmetry.space_group_name_H-M   'P 1'
#
loop_
_entity.id
_entity.type
_entity.pdbx_description
1 polymer ?
#
loop_
_entity_poly.entity_id
_entity_poly.type
_entity_poly.pdbx_seq_one_letter_code
_entity_poly.pdbx_strand_id
1 'polypeptide(L)'
;MALIKDISKKEKEFHKNPLITWFVANEGQDDFPFKMAVNSLTRLEDSVKNEEELANFLLEDIIIFSLNATFYEQVMSATHDTPETLDELITDFKKNERIREKEVSIQALNHINYILNEGFCQGCDTCKFHPDVAELIGPWGAGNIDFFLNLYVGMQTINYALNDLLLKEMPRRPELSPFLTHENILSLRKFIIDYIETRI
;
A
#
# COMPACT_ATOMS: atom_id res chain seq x y z
N MET A 1 -25.34 12.63 14.14
CA MET A 1 -24.77 13.95 14.45
C MET A 1 -23.39 13.90 15.14
N ALA A 2 -23.01 12.80 15.80
CA ALA A 2 -21.64 12.62 16.33
C ALA A 2 -20.61 12.30 15.21
N LEU A 3 -20.97 11.45 14.23
CA LEU A 3 -20.09 11.12 13.09
C LEU A 3 -19.60 12.33 12.26
N ILE A 4 -20.47 13.32 12.04
CA ILE A 4 -20.15 14.51 11.24
C ILE A 4 -19.14 15.43 11.97
N LYS A 5 -19.09 15.37 13.31
CA LYS A 5 -18.15 16.17 14.11
C LYS A 5 -16.75 15.56 14.20
N ASP A 6 -16.62 14.23 14.13
CA ASP A 6 -15.30 13.57 14.14
C ASP A 6 -14.56 13.72 12.81
N ILE A 7 -15.29 13.66 11.69
CA ILE A 7 -14.74 13.94 10.36
C ILE A 7 -14.19 15.37 10.30
N SER A 8 -14.94 16.35 10.80
CA SER A 8 -14.53 17.76 10.85
C SER A 8 -13.24 18.03 11.65
N LYS A 9 -12.87 17.17 12.59
CA LYS A 9 -11.66 17.34 13.42
C LYS A 9 -10.46 16.66 12.78
N LYS A 10 -10.66 15.46 12.21
CA LYS A 10 -9.68 14.74 11.39
C LYS A 10 -9.34 15.51 10.10
N GLU A 11 -10.34 16.05 9.40
CA GLU A 11 -10.16 16.90 8.19
C GLU A 11 -9.22 18.08 8.44
N LYS A 12 -9.30 18.72 9.62
CA LYS A 12 -8.44 19.88 9.95
C LYS A 12 -6.96 19.52 10.18
N GLU A 13 -6.65 18.30 10.60
CA GLU A 13 -5.27 17.80 10.64
C GLU A 13 -4.79 17.36 9.24
N PHE A 14 -5.67 16.74 8.45
CA PHE A 14 -5.35 16.28 7.09
C PHE A 14 -5.11 17.40 6.09
N HIS A 15 -5.70 18.59 6.27
CA HIS A 15 -5.50 19.76 5.41
C HIS A 15 -4.06 20.29 5.37
N LYS A 16 -3.13 19.80 6.22
CA LYS A 16 -1.72 20.18 6.17
C LYS A 16 -0.87 19.32 5.23
N ASN A 17 -1.35 18.14 4.81
CA ASN A 17 -0.59 17.23 3.95
C ASN A 17 -1.03 17.38 2.49
N PRO A 18 -0.19 17.96 1.60
CA PRO A 18 -0.55 18.16 0.20
C PRO A 18 -0.79 16.84 -0.56
N LEU A 19 -0.20 15.73 -0.10
CA LEU A 19 -0.38 14.42 -0.72
C LEU A 19 -1.82 13.89 -0.49
N ILE A 20 -2.39 14.13 0.69
CA ILE A 20 -3.79 13.78 0.96
C ILE A 20 -4.72 14.65 0.13
N THR A 21 -4.42 15.96 0.03
CA THR A 21 -5.20 16.88 -0.81
C THR A 21 -5.17 16.45 -2.27
N TRP A 22 -4.01 16.04 -2.78
CA TRP A 22 -3.88 15.45 -4.12
C TRP A 22 -4.72 14.18 -4.27
N PHE A 23 -4.63 13.24 -3.32
CA PHE A 23 -5.38 11.99 -3.39
C PHE A 23 -6.89 12.24 -3.49
N VAL A 24 -7.44 13.07 -2.59
CA VAL A 24 -8.88 13.40 -2.57
C VAL A 24 -9.31 14.20 -3.80
N ALA A 25 -8.45 15.06 -4.35
CA ALA A 25 -8.77 15.82 -5.56
C ALA A 25 -8.99 14.93 -6.81
N ASN A 26 -8.50 13.69 -6.79
CA ASN A 26 -8.73 12.72 -7.85
C ASN A 26 -9.97 11.83 -7.60
N GLU A 27 -10.70 12.01 -6.50
CA GLU A 27 -11.93 11.27 -6.21
C GLU A 27 -12.97 11.48 -7.32
N GLY A 28 -13.55 10.38 -7.81
CA GLY A 28 -14.53 10.39 -8.90
C GLY A 28 -13.95 10.18 -10.29
N GLN A 29 -12.62 10.21 -10.46
CA GLN A 29 -11.98 9.80 -11.72
C GLN A 29 -12.08 8.27 -11.93
N ASP A 30 -12.02 7.83 -13.18
CA ASP A 30 -12.12 6.39 -13.52
C ASP A 30 -10.92 5.58 -13.04
N ASP A 31 -9.74 6.19 -13.02
CA ASP A 31 -8.49 5.65 -12.50
C ASP A 31 -8.22 6.09 -11.06
N PHE A 32 -9.25 6.53 -10.31
CA PHE A 32 -9.09 6.80 -8.89
C PHE A 32 -8.62 5.53 -8.14
N PRO A 33 -7.53 5.57 -7.35
CA PRO A 33 -6.90 4.37 -6.78
C PRO A 33 -7.85 3.42 -6.03
N PHE A 34 -8.80 3.96 -5.26
CA PHE A 34 -9.78 3.14 -4.54
C PHE A 34 -10.70 2.38 -5.49
N LYS A 35 -11.22 3.07 -6.53
CA LYS A 35 -12.07 2.45 -7.56
C LYS A 35 -11.30 1.36 -8.32
N MET A 36 -10.03 1.60 -8.62
CA MET A 36 -9.16 0.59 -9.24
C MET A 36 -8.96 -0.63 -8.33
N ALA A 37 -8.75 -0.43 -7.03
CA ALA A 37 -8.57 -1.51 -6.07
C ALA A 37 -9.83 -2.38 -5.91
N VAL A 38 -11.00 -1.76 -5.80
CA VAL A 38 -12.29 -2.48 -5.76
C VAL A 38 -12.50 -3.29 -7.02
N ASN A 39 -12.23 -2.71 -8.20
CA ASN A 39 -12.34 -3.44 -9.47
C ASN A 39 -11.34 -4.61 -9.55
N SER A 40 -10.14 -4.46 -8.98
CA SER A 40 -9.16 -5.55 -8.90
C SER A 40 -9.63 -6.66 -7.97
N LEU A 41 -10.24 -6.33 -6.84
CA LEU A 41 -10.84 -7.32 -5.95
C LEU A 41 -11.96 -8.10 -6.65
N THR A 42 -12.91 -7.42 -7.30
CA THR A 42 -13.99 -8.08 -8.03
C THR A 42 -13.46 -9.05 -9.09
N ARG A 43 -12.42 -8.66 -9.83
CA ARG A 43 -11.78 -9.56 -10.80
C ARG A 43 -11.10 -10.76 -10.16
N LEU A 44 -10.51 -10.58 -8.98
CA LEU A 44 -9.91 -11.68 -8.23
C LEU A 44 -10.99 -12.66 -7.78
N GLU A 45 -12.08 -12.17 -7.18
CA GLU A 45 -13.23 -12.96 -6.76
C GLU A 45 -13.84 -13.76 -7.91
N ASP A 46 -13.96 -13.15 -9.09
CA ASP A 46 -14.47 -13.81 -10.31
C ASP A 46 -13.52 -14.89 -10.87
N SER A 47 -12.23 -14.85 -10.51
CA SER A 47 -11.19 -15.72 -11.07
C SER A 47 -10.90 -16.97 -10.23
N VAL A 48 -11.26 -16.95 -8.95
CA VAL A 48 -10.99 -18.05 -8.01
C VAL A 48 -12.13 -19.06 -7.98
N LYS A 49 -11.81 -20.30 -7.61
CA LYS A 49 -12.80 -21.40 -7.57
C LYS A 49 -13.49 -21.51 -6.22
N ASN A 50 -12.83 -21.10 -5.15
CA ASN A 50 -13.31 -21.24 -3.78
C ASN A 50 -12.65 -20.23 -2.84
N GLU A 51 -13.17 -20.18 -1.61
CA GLU A 51 -12.75 -19.24 -0.57
C GLU A 51 -11.31 -19.47 -0.08
N GLU A 52 -10.82 -20.72 -0.07
CA GLU A 52 -9.44 -21.02 0.32
C GLU A 52 -8.43 -20.46 -0.68
N GLU A 53 -8.72 -20.62 -1.98
CA GLU A 53 -7.92 -20.05 -3.06
C GLU A 53 -7.94 -18.51 -2.99
N LEU A 54 -9.10 -17.90 -2.73
CA LEU A 54 -9.21 -16.46 -2.50
C LEU A 54 -8.36 -16.02 -1.30
N ALA A 55 -8.47 -16.70 -0.16
CA ALA A 55 -7.72 -16.38 1.06
C ALA A 55 -6.21 -16.36 0.82
N ASN A 56 -5.70 -17.36 0.09
CA ASN A 56 -4.28 -17.46 -0.25
C ASN A 56 -3.84 -16.31 -1.15
N PHE A 57 -4.62 -15.97 -2.18
CA PHE A 57 -4.30 -14.83 -3.04
C PHE A 57 -4.35 -13.50 -2.27
N LEU A 58 -5.35 -13.29 -1.41
CA LEU A 58 -5.42 -12.09 -0.59
C LEU A 58 -4.19 -11.95 0.30
N LEU A 59 -3.78 -13.02 0.99
CA LEU A 59 -2.61 -13.01 1.86
C LEU A 59 -1.33 -12.68 1.08
N GLU A 60 -1.12 -13.34 -0.06
CA GLU A 60 0.03 -13.12 -0.93
C GLU A 60 0.08 -11.66 -1.42
N ASP A 61 -1.02 -11.18 -2.00
CA ASP A 61 -1.11 -9.85 -2.58
C ASP A 61 -0.93 -8.75 -1.54
N ILE A 62 -1.51 -8.88 -0.34
CA ILE A 62 -1.33 -7.92 0.77
C ILE A 62 0.15 -7.75 1.11
N ILE A 63 0.89 -8.85 1.18
CA ILE A 63 2.32 -8.85 1.50
C ILE A 63 3.10 -8.21 0.34
N ILE A 64 2.83 -8.61 -0.91
CA ILE A 64 3.48 -8.05 -2.09
C ILE A 64 3.25 -6.54 -2.19
N PHE A 65 2.01 -6.08 -1.99
CA PHE A 65 1.67 -4.66 -2.02
C PHE A 65 2.40 -3.90 -0.90
N SER A 66 2.47 -4.46 0.31
CA SER A 66 3.21 -3.85 1.43
C SER A 66 4.71 -3.70 1.13
N LEU A 67 5.31 -4.70 0.50
CA LEU A 67 6.72 -4.65 0.08
C LEU A 67 6.93 -3.63 -1.04
N ASN A 68 6.05 -3.61 -2.05
CA ASN A 68 6.10 -2.62 -3.12
C ASN A 68 5.95 -1.19 -2.60
N ALA A 69 5.08 -0.97 -1.61
CA ALA A 69 4.93 0.33 -0.96
C ALA A 69 6.29 0.82 -0.44
N THR A 70 7.02 -0.02 0.29
CA THR A 70 8.36 0.30 0.80
C THR A 70 9.32 0.79 -0.29
N PHE A 71 9.30 0.19 -1.48
CA PHE A 71 10.14 0.64 -2.59
C PHE A 71 9.72 2.01 -3.14
N TYR A 72 8.41 2.28 -3.25
CA TYR A 72 7.96 3.63 -3.63
C TYR A 72 8.42 4.67 -2.60
N GLU A 73 8.29 4.37 -1.31
CA GLU A 73 8.69 5.27 -0.23
C GLU A 73 10.19 5.58 -0.26
N GLN A 74 11.03 4.59 -0.59
CA GLN A 74 12.48 4.79 -0.75
C GLN A 74 12.79 5.79 -1.86
N VAL A 75 12.15 5.66 -3.02
CA VAL A 75 12.36 6.60 -4.14
C VAL A 75 11.82 7.99 -3.82
N MET A 76 10.65 8.07 -3.19
CA MET A 76 10.06 9.34 -2.76
C MET A 76 10.92 10.05 -1.72
N SER A 77 11.48 9.32 -0.76
CA SER A 77 12.40 9.88 0.24
C SER A 77 13.70 10.38 -0.40
N ALA A 78 14.27 9.62 -1.34
CA ALA A 78 15.44 10.07 -2.09
C ALA A 78 15.15 11.34 -2.92
N THR A 79 13.94 11.43 -3.50
CA THR A 79 13.49 12.62 -4.21
C THR A 79 13.32 13.81 -3.26
N HIS A 80 12.84 13.60 -2.04
CA HIS A 80 12.75 14.65 -1.04
C HIS A 80 14.13 15.26 -0.74
N ASP A 81 15.14 14.40 -0.57
CA ASP A 81 16.51 14.80 -0.23
C ASP A 81 17.25 15.44 -1.41
N THR A 82 16.98 14.99 -2.64
CA THR A 82 17.65 15.45 -3.88
C THR A 82 16.67 15.63 -5.05
N PRO A 83 15.77 16.63 -5.00
CA PRO A 83 14.68 16.78 -5.98
C PRO A 83 15.14 16.91 -7.43
N GLU A 84 16.33 17.45 -7.68
CA GLU A 84 16.94 17.62 -9.00
C GLU A 84 17.25 16.30 -9.71
N THR A 85 17.29 15.18 -8.98
CA THR A 85 17.59 13.84 -9.52
C THR A 85 16.33 13.01 -9.81
N LEU A 86 15.13 13.58 -9.67
CA LEU A 86 13.85 12.88 -9.83
C LEU A 86 13.77 12.01 -11.10
N ASP A 87 14.13 12.57 -12.26
CA ASP A 87 14.07 11.84 -13.54
C ASP A 87 15.03 10.63 -13.57
N GLU A 88 16.21 10.78 -12.96
CA GLU A 88 17.20 9.71 -12.84
C GLU A 88 16.69 8.61 -11.90
N LEU A 89 16.17 9.00 -10.73
CA LEU A 89 15.58 8.10 -9.74
C LEU A 89 14.40 7.30 -10.31
N ILE A 90 13.50 7.94 -11.05
CA ILE A 90 12.38 7.26 -11.73
C ILE A 90 12.91 6.31 -12.82
N THR A 91 13.91 6.75 -13.58
CA THR A 91 14.51 5.92 -14.64
C THR A 91 15.14 4.66 -14.05
N ASP A 92 15.87 4.78 -12.96
CA ASP A 92 16.50 3.65 -12.29
C ASP A 92 15.46 2.76 -11.61
N PHE A 93 14.41 3.35 -11.03
CA PHE A 93 13.27 2.59 -10.49
C PHE A 93 12.61 1.70 -11.56
N LYS A 94 12.42 2.24 -12.78
CA LYS A 94 11.87 1.47 -13.91
C LYS A 94 12.85 0.40 -14.42
N LYS A 95 14.13 0.73 -14.57
CA LYS A 95 15.14 -0.23 -15.07
C LYS A 95 15.32 -1.43 -14.13
N ASN A 96 15.19 -1.22 -12.83
CA ASN A 96 15.41 -2.25 -11.81
C ASN A 96 14.12 -3.04 -11.47
N GLU A 97 13.04 -2.89 -12.24
CA GLU A 97 11.75 -3.57 -11.99
C GLU A 97 11.90 -5.08 -11.79
N ARG A 98 12.57 -5.78 -12.71
CA ARG A 98 12.75 -7.24 -12.61
C ARG A 98 13.53 -7.67 -11.37
N ILE A 99 14.50 -6.86 -10.94
CA ILE A 99 15.31 -7.15 -9.74
C ILE A 99 14.43 -6.96 -8.50
N ARG A 100 13.70 -5.85 -8.45
CA ARG A 100 12.75 -5.54 -7.39
C ARG A 100 11.66 -6.61 -7.27
N GLU A 101 11.05 -7.03 -8.38
CA GLU A 101 10.04 -8.10 -8.39
C GLU A 101 10.60 -9.38 -7.79
N LYS A 102 11.82 -9.78 -8.17
CA LYS A 102 12.47 -10.96 -7.60
C LYS A 102 12.71 -10.82 -6.10
N GLU A 103 13.18 -9.67 -5.63
CA GLU A 103 13.37 -9.40 -4.21
C GLU A 103 12.03 -9.46 -3.46
N VAL A 104 10.99 -8.82 -3.99
CA VAL A 104 9.63 -8.84 -3.42
C VAL A 104 9.10 -10.26 -3.33
N SER A 105 9.22 -11.08 -4.38
CA SER A 105 8.77 -12.48 -4.36
C SER A 105 9.48 -13.32 -3.30
N ILE A 106 10.79 -13.15 -3.14
CA ILE A 106 11.57 -13.88 -2.12
C ILE A 106 11.12 -13.47 -0.71
N GLN A 107 10.98 -12.16 -0.47
CA GLN A 107 10.55 -11.66 0.84
C GLN A 107 9.10 -12.06 1.14
N ALA A 108 8.20 -11.97 0.15
CA ALA A 108 6.82 -12.37 0.27
C ALA A 108 6.71 -13.85 0.64
N LEU A 109 7.44 -14.73 -0.05
CA LEU A 109 7.46 -16.16 0.28
C LEU A 109 7.90 -16.43 1.73
N ASN A 110 8.93 -15.72 2.22
CA ASN A 110 9.37 -15.87 3.61
C ASN A 110 8.30 -15.41 4.61
N HIS A 111 7.62 -14.28 4.34
CA HIS A 111 6.55 -13.77 5.20
C HIS A 111 5.31 -14.67 5.18
N ILE A 112 4.91 -15.16 4.01
CA ILE A 112 3.81 -16.12 3.87
C ILE A 112 4.14 -17.37 4.68
N ASN A 113 5.33 -17.95 4.51
CA ASN A 113 5.75 -19.12 5.28
C ASN A 113 5.75 -18.85 6.79
N TYR A 114 6.17 -17.67 7.23
CA TYR A 114 6.11 -17.29 8.64
C TYR A 114 4.67 -17.28 9.17
N ILE A 115 3.72 -16.74 8.41
CA ILE A 115 2.30 -16.67 8.79
C ILE A 115 1.65 -18.07 8.78
N LEU A 116 1.89 -18.85 7.73
CA LEU A 116 1.37 -20.21 7.59
C LEU A 116 1.91 -21.16 8.69
N ASN A 117 3.09 -20.87 9.23
CA ASN A 117 3.67 -21.60 10.36
C ASN A 117 3.40 -20.92 11.72
N GLU A 118 2.34 -20.14 11.84
CA GLU A 118 1.88 -19.52 13.09
C GLU A 118 2.96 -18.69 13.80
N GLY A 119 3.81 -18.02 13.03
CA GLY A 119 4.89 -17.20 13.55
C GLY A 119 6.16 -17.97 13.89
N PHE A 120 6.28 -19.24 13.48
CA PHE A 120 7.52 -20.00 13.61
C PHE A 120 8.42 -19.81 12.38
N CYS A 121 9.70 -19.50 12.60
CA CYS A 121 10.71 -19.41 11.55
C CYS A 121 12.04 -20.00 12.02
N GLN A 122 12.65 -20.87 11.19
CA GLN A 122 13.93 -21.53 11.47
C GLN A 122 15.16 -20.68 11.07
N GLY A 123 14.95 -19.43 10.67
CA GLY A 123 15.98 -18.56 10.10
C GLY A 123 15.79 -18.39 8.60
N CYS A 124 15.58 -17.15 8.17
CA CYS A 124 15.55 -16.73 6.79
C CYS A 124 16.12 -15.31 6.68
N ASP A 125 16.37 -14.85 5.46
CA ASP A 125 17.00 -13.55 5.18
C ASP A 125 16.14 -12.35 5.62
N THR A 126 14.86 -12.58 5.92
CA THR A 126 13.88 -11.55 6.31
C THR A 126 13.39 -11.65 7.75
N CYS A 127 14.02 -12.49 8.60
CA CYS A 127 13.58 -12.70 9.99
C CYS A 127 13.37 -11.40 10.78
N LYS A 128 14.23 -10.40 10.57
CA LYS A 128 14.14 -9.10 11.25
C LYS A 128 12.87 -8.31 10.92
N PHE A 129 12.19 -8.64 9.83
CA PHE A 129 10.97 -7.97 9.34
C PHE A 129 9.71 -8.81 9.61
N HIS A 130 9.82 -9.99 10.22
CA HIS A 130 8.64 -10.77 10.61
C HIS A 130 7.70 -10.05 11.59
N PRO A 131 8.18 -9.19 12.52
CA PRO A 131 7.29 -8.39 13.35
C PRO A 131 6.31 -7.53 12.54
N ASP A 132 6.66 -7.12 11.32
CA ASP A 132 5.84 -6.25 10.47
C ASP A 132 4.58 -6.96 9.93
N VAL A 133 4.57 -8.30 9.93
CA VAL A 133 3.44 -9.13 9.46
C VAL A 133 2.83 -10.00 10.56
N ALA A 134 3.34 -9.93 11.79
CA ALA A 134 2.92 -10.80 12.88
C ALA A 134 1.43 -10.61 13.25
N GLU A 135 0.89 -9.40 13.06
CA GLU A 135 -0.53 -9.11 13.32
C GLU A 135 -1.47 -9.86 12.37
N LEU A 136 -0.99 -10.37 11.24
CA LEU A 136 -1.79 -11.16 10.29
C LEU A 136 -2.05 -12.59 10.77
N ILE A 137 -1.24 -13.12 11.69
CA ILE A 137 -1.32 -14.52 12.14
C ILE A 137 -2.66 -14.81 12.83
N GLY A 138 -3.12 -13.91 13.70
CA GLY A 138 -4.37 -14.07 14.44
C GLY A 138 -5.59 -14.16 13.52
N PRO A 139 -5.83 -13.14 12.66
CA PRO A 139 -6.89 -13.17 11.66
C PRO A 139 -6.79 -14.35 10.70
N TRP A 140 -5.58 -14.73 10.28
CA TRP A 140 -5.34 -15.90 9.42
C TRP A 140 -5.80 -17.20 10.08
N GLY A 141 -5.32 -17.49 11.30
CA GLY A 141 -5.69 -18.69 12.04
C GLY A 141 -7.19 -18.75 12.39
N ALA A 142 -7.85 -17.59 12.48
CA ALA A 142 -9.29 -17.50 12.69
C ALA A 142 -10.13 -17.64 11.40
N GLY A 143 -9.50 -17.68 10.22
CA GLY A 143 -10.22 -17.69 8.93
C GLY A 143 -11.01 -16.41 8.67
N ASN A 144 -10.54 -15.26 9.15
CA ASN A 144 -11.26 -13.99 9.05
C ASN A 144 -11.09 -13.37 7.65
N ILE A 145 -11.83 -13.87 6.67
CA ILE A 145 -11.75 -13.43 5.27
C ILE A 145 -12.11 -11.95 5.11
N ASP A 146 -13.12 -11.45 5.84
CA ASP A 146 -13.51 -10.05 5.79
C ASP A 146 -12.37 -9.10 6.17
N PHE A 147 -11.52 -9.50 7.13
CA PHE A 147 -10.31 -8.75 7.47
C PHE A 147 -9.35 -8.67 6.27
N PHE A 148 -9.12 -9.79 5.58
CA PHE A 148 -8.22 -9.83 4.43
C PHE A 148 -8.79 -9.11 3.20
N LEU A 149 -10.11 -9.16 2.96
CA LEU A 149 -10.74 -8.39 1.89
C LEU A 149 -10.55 -6.88 2.10
N ASN A 150 -10.81 -6.40 3.31
CA ASN A 150 -10.61 -5.00 3.66
C ASN A 150 -9.15 -4.58 3.55
N LEU A 151 -8.24 -5.39 4.10
CA LEU A 151 -6.80 -5.11 4.05
C LEU A 151 -6.27 -5.14 2.62
N TYR A 152 -6.76 -6.05 1.77
CA TYR A 152 -6.41 -6.11 0.36
C TYR A 152 -6.76 -4.81 -0.36
N VAL A 153 -8.01 -4.34 -0.24
CA VAL A 153 -8.43 -3.09 -0.88
C VAL A 153 -7.61 -1.91 -0.33
N GLY A 154 -7.35 -1.91 0.98
CA GLY A 154 -6.44 -1.00 1.65
C GLY A 154 -5.08 -0.89 0.98
N MET A 155 -4.37 -2.01 0.94
CA MET A 155 -3.00 -2.09 0.43
C MET A 155 -2.90 -1.86 -1.06
N GLN A 156 -3.87 -2.33 -1.84
CA GLN A 156 -3.90 -2.12 -3.28
C GLN A 156 -4.19 -0.67 -3.64
N THR A 157 -5.06 0.01 -2.88
CA THR A 157 -5.31 1.45 -3.04
C THR A 157 -4.04 2.25 -2.76
N ILE A 158 -3.30 1.90 -1.69
CA ILE A 158 -2.00 2.50 -1.40
C ILE A 158 -1.03 2.26 -2.56
N ASN A 159 -0.97 1.05 -3.12
CA ASN A 159 -0.07 0.74 -4.23
C ASN A 159 -0.36 1.60 -5.46
N TYR A 160 -1.62 1.67 -5.90
CA TYR A 160 -2.01 2.51 -7.02
C TYR A 160 -1.73 3.99 -6.75
N ALA A 161 -2.05 4.48 -5.54
CA ALA A 161 -1.80 5.87 -5.17
C ALA A 161 -0.30 6.22 -5.19
N LEU A 162 0.56 5.38 -4.60
CA LEU A 162 2.00 5.65 -4.57
C LEU A 162 2.64 5.50 -5.96
N ASN A 163 2.20 4.52 -6.75
CA ASN A 163 2.64 4.37 -8.13
C ASN A 163 2.28 5.60 -8.98
N ASP A 164 1.04 6.07 -8.88
CA ASP A 164 0.59 7.23 -9.63
C ASP A 164 1.25 8.52 -9.15
N LEU A 165 1.44 8.67 -7.84
CA LEU A 165 2.20 9.78 -7.28
C LEU A 165 3.62 9.81 -7.84
N LEU A 166 4.33 8.68 -7.82
CA LEU A 166 5.71 8.58 -8.28
C LEU A 166 5.85 8.75 -9.79
N LEU A 167 5.04 8.03 -10.58
CA LEU A 167 5.26 7.89 -12.02
C LEU A 167 4.51 8.91 -12.87
N LYS A 168 3.41 9.48 -12.35
CA LYS A 168 2.56 10.44 -13.10
C LYS A 168 2.61 11.83 -12.48
N GLU A 169 2.39 11.96 -11.18
CA GLU A 169 2.19 13.25 -10.53
C GLU A 169 3.51 13.99 -10.30
N MET A 170 4.50 13.35 -9.68
CA MET A 170 5.78 13.97 -9.34
C MET A 170 6.50 14.59 -10.57
N PRO A 171 6.57 13.92 -11.74
CA PRO A 171 7.14 14.53 -12.95
C PRO A 171 6.40 15.78 -13.44
N ARG A 172 5.10 15.89 -13.14
CA ARG A 172 4.27 17.03 -13.57
C ARG A 172 4.24 18.14 -12.54
N ARG A 173 4.49 17.81 -11.27
CA ARG A 173 4.36 18.70 -10.11
C ARG A 173 5.56 18.56 -9.17
N PRO A 174 6.76 18.98 -9.62
CA PRO A 174 7.98 18.90 -8.83
C PRO A 174 7.92 19.72 -7.54
N GLU A 175 6.98 20.66 -7.41
CA GLU A 175 6.72 21.37 -6.16
C GLU A 175 6.22 20.47 -5.03
N LEU A 176 5.85 19.21 -5.31
CA LEU A 176 5.48 18.22 -4.30
C LEU A 176 6.68 17.59 -3.60
N SER A 177 7.89 17.65 -4.16
CA SER A 177 9.09 17.00 -3.60
C SER A 177 9.39 17.34 -2.14
N PRO A 178 9.25 18.60 -1.67
CA PRO A 178 9.44 18.93 -0.25
C PRO A 178 8.46 18.23 0.70
N PHE A 179 7.35 17.70 0.19
CA PHE A 179 6.33 17.02 0.97
C PHE A 179 6.46 15.50 0.95
N LEU A 180 7.41 14.93 0.21
CA LEU A 180 7.67 13.49 0.14
C LEU A 180 8.46 12.96 1.35
N THR A 181 8.18 13.53 2.52
CA THR A 181 8.76 13.08 3.79
C THR A 181 8.12 11.77 4.22
N HIS A 182 8.87 10.96 4.99
CA HIS A 182 8.33 9.74 5.60
C HIS A 182 7.05 10.01 6.41
N GLU A 183 6.99 11.11 7.15
CA GLU A 183 5.81 11.50 7.93
C GLU A 183 4.56 11.73 7.05
N ASN A 184 4.71 12.47 5.95
CA ASN A 184 3.59 12.76 5.06
C ASN A 184 3.12 11.53 4.28
N ILE A 185 4.06 10.67 3.88
CA ILE A 185 3.74 9.41 3.21
C ILE A 185 2.99 8.47 4.17
N LEU A 186 3.47 8.32 5.42
CA LEU A 186 2.80 7.53 6.43
C LEU A 186 1.41 8.10 6.78
N SER A 187 1.29 9.42 6.85
CA SER A 187 0.02 10.11 7.04
C SER A 187 -0.95 9.85 5.88
N LEU A 188 -0.47 9.87 4.63
CA LEU A 188 -1.27 9.51 3.46
C LEU A 188 -1.75 8.06 3.54
N ARG A 189 -0.86 7.11 3.87
CA ARG A 189 -1.23 5.69 4.00
C ARG A 189 -2.32 5.48 5.04
N LYS A 190 -2.18 6.09 6.22
CA LYS A 190 -3.19 6.05 7.28
C LYS A 190 -4.52 6.65 6.82
N PHE A 191 -4.47 7.81 6.15
CA PHE A 191 -5.66 8.41 5.57
C PHE A 191 -6.35 7.48 4.57
N ILE A 192 -5.59 6.79 3.72
CA ILE A 192 -6.14 5.85 2.75
C ILE A 192 -6.85 4.68 3.45
N ILE A 193 -6.26 4.06 4.49
CA ILE A 193 -6.99 2.97 5.19
C ILE A 193 -8.25 3.50 5.89
N ASP A 194 -8.17 4.64 6.60
CA ASP A 194 -9.33 5.29 7.23
C ASP A 194 -10.43 5.61 6.19
N TYR A 195 -10.04 6.08 5.00
CA TYR A 195 -10.95 6.40 3.91
C TYR A 195 -11.70 5.14 3.42
N ILE A 196 -11.02 4.00 3.38
CA ILE A 196 -11.56 2.72 2.91
C ILE A 196 -12.47 2.09 3.95
N GLU A 197 -12.07 2.07 5.22
CA GLU A 197 -12.87 1.54 6.34
C GLU A 197 -14.25 2.23 6.50
N THR A 198 -14.41 3.43 5.93
CA THR A 198 -15.70 4.15 5.95
C THR A 198 -16.58 3.88 4.74
N ARG A 199 -16.11 3.09 3.77
CA ARG A 199 -16.74 2.88 2.45
C ARG A 199 -16.95 1.42 2.08
N ILE A 200 -16.32 0.49 2.81
CA ILE A 200 -16.59 -0.95 2.76
C ILE A 200 -17.36 -1.31 4.03
#